data_AF-A0A7Z9KJW1-F1
#
_entry.id   AF-A0A7Z9KJW1-F1
#
_cell.length_a   1.000
_cell.length_b   1.000
_cell.length_c   1.000
_cell.angle_alpha   90.00
_cell.angle_beta   90.00
_cell.angle_gamma   90.00
#
_symmetry.space_group_name_H-M   'P 1'
#
loop_
_entity.id
_entity.type
_entity.pdbx_description
1 polymer ?
#
loop_
_entity_poly.entity_id
_entity_poly.type
_entity_poly.pdbx_seq_one_letter_code
_entity_poly.pdbx_strand_id
1 'polypeptide(L)' 'MSEKTAFIGLGVMGYPMAGFLARAGHEVTVYNRTTVNAERWVKEYGGKLALTPGEASKDAAFVFAC' A
#
# COMPACT_ATOMS: atom_id res chain seq x y z
N MET A 1 -15.22 9.05 4.73
CA MET A 1 -14.14 9.94 4.25
C MET A 1 -13.03 9.04 3.73
N SER A 2 -12.53 9.28 2.52
CA SER A 2 -11.43 8.51 1.93
C SER A 2 -10.12 9.27 2.20
N GLU A 3 -9.06 8.55 2.51
CA GLU A 3 -7.74 9.11 2.81
C GLU A 3 -6.70 8.41 1.96
N LYS A 4 -5.62 9.13 1.61
CA LYS A 4 -4.46 8.56 0.93
C LYS A 4 -3.50 7.97 1.94
N THR A 5 -3.17 6.69 1.77
CA THR A 5 -2.29 5.96 2.68
C THR A 5 -1.18 5.25 1.92
N ALA A 6 -0.03 5.10 2.56
CA ALA A 6 1.11 4.38 2.02
C ALA A 6 1.52 3.22 2.92
N PHE A 7 1.79 2.06 2.34
CA PHE A 7 2.43 0.94 3.04
C PHE A 7 3.81 0.68 2.47
N ILE A 8 4.83 0.85 3.31
CA ILE A 8 6.23 0.54 3.01
C ILE A 8 6.52 -0.81 3.65
N GLY A 9 6.44 -1.85 2.84
CA GLY A 9 6.56 -3.25 3.26
C GLY A 9 5.22 -3.97 3.18
N LEU A 10 5.24 -5.19 2.62
CA LEU A 10 4.07 -6.06 2.49
C LEU A 10 4.39 -7.45 3.03
N GLY A 11 4.75 -7.51 4.32
CA GLY A 11 4.92 -8.75 5.07
C GLY A 11 3.58 -9.33 5.55
N VAL A 12 3.66 -10.24 6.53
CA VAL A 12 2.48 -10.93 7.11
C VAL A 12 1.44 -9.94 7.66
N MET A 13 1.89 -8.82 8.23
CA MET A 13 1.01 -7.80 8.78
C MET A 13 0.60 -6.76 7.73
N GLY A 14 1.56 -6.19 6.99
CA GLY A 14 1.30 -5.10 6.05
C GLY A 14 0.36 -5.48 4.90
N TYR A 15 0.49 -6.69 4.37
CA TYR A 15 -0.32 -7.14 3.22
C TYR A 15 -1.84 -7.14 3.51
N PRO A 16 -2.35 -7.81 4.56
CA PRO A 16 -3.78 -7.78 4.87
C PRO A 16 -4.23 -6.41 5.39
N MET A 17 -3.41 -5.67 6.15
CA MET A 17 -3.78 -4.34 6.64
C MET A 17 -4.02 -3.33 5.52
N ALA A 18 -3.09 -3.28 4.55
CA ALA A 18 -3.28 -2.49 3.34
C ALA A 18 -4.56 -2.89 2.62
N GLY A 19 -4.82 -4.20 2.50
CA GLY A 19 -6.02 -4.75 1.87
C GLY A 19 -7.31 -4.34 2.57
N PHE A 20 -7.34 -4.32 3.91
CA PHE A 20 -8.50 -3.86 4.67
C PHE A 20 -8.77 -2.37 4.47
N LEU A 21 -7.73 -1.53 4.46
CA LEU A 21 -7.90 -0.10 4.19
C LEU A 21 -8.40 0.17 2.76
N ALA A 22 -7.89 -0.58 1.77
CA ALA A 22 -8.38 -0.49 0.40
C ALA A 22 -9.88 -0.87 0.30
N ARG A 23 -10.29 -1.98 0.94
CA ARG A 23 -11.70 -2.40 0.99
C ARG A 23 -12.60 -1.44 1.76
N ALA A 24 -12.06 -0.73 2.74
CA ALA A 24 -12.76 0.33 3.45
C ALA A 24 -12.92 1.63 2.61
N GLY A 25 -12.35 1.68 1.41
CA GLY A 25 -12.49 2.79 0.47
C GLY A 25 -11.38 3.85 0.57
N HIS A 26 -10.27 3.56 1.25
CA HIS A 26 -9.09 4.42 1.25
C HIS A 26 -8.25 4.23 -0.01
N GLU A 27 -7.59 5.30 -0.47
CA GLU A 27 -6.60 5.18 -1.54
C GLU A 27 -5.31 4.64 -0.96
N VAL A 28 -4.93 3.42 -1.34
CA VAL A 28 -3.73 2.77 -0.82
C VAL A 28 -2.66 2.69 -1.91
N THR A 29 -1.47 3.22 -1.60
CA THR A 29 -0.26 3.01 -2.38
C THR A 29 0.68 2.07 -1.63
N VAL A 30 1.15 1.03 -2.28
CA VAL A 30 2.01 0.03 -1.66
C VAL A 30 3.40 0.03 -2.30
N TYR A 31 4.40 -0.20 -1.45
CA TYR A 31 5.76 -0.48 -1.85
C TYR A 31 6.24 -1.73 -1.12
N ASN A 32 6.98 -2.58 -1.81
CA ASN A 32 7.75 -3.64 -1.19
C ASN A 32 9.07 -3.80 -1.95
N ARG A 33 10.16 -4.09 -1.24
CA ARG A 33 11.50 -4.22 -1.84
C ARG A 33 11.52 -5.17 -3.04
N THR A 34 10.78 -6.27 -2.95
CA THR A 34 10.50 -7.17 -4.08
C THR A 34 9.10 -6.87 -4.60
N THR A 35 8.99 -6.46 -5.86
CA THR A 35 7.74 -5.94 -6.45
C THR A 35 6.64 -6.99 -6.57
N VAL A 36 6.99 -8.28 -6.69
CA VAL A 36 6.04 -9.40 -6.85
C VAL A 36 4.92 -9.39 -5.80
N ASN A 37 5.22 -9.06 -4.54
CA ASN A 37 4.20 -8.98 -3.49
C ASN A 37 3.27 -7.77 -3.68
N ALA A 38 3.82 -6.62 -4.08
CA ALA A 38 3.05 -5.41 -4.33
C ALA A 38 2.19 -5.53 -5.58
N GLU A 39 2.69 -6.16 -6.64
CA GLU A 39 1.95 -6.47 -7.87
C GLU A 39 0.77 -7.40 -7.57
N ARG A 40 1.01 -8.47 -6.79
CA ARG A 40 -0.04 -9.39 -6.33
C ARG A 40 -1.09 -8.64 -5.52
N TRP A 41 -0.66 -7.79 -4.60
CA TRP A 41 -1.55 -7.00 -3.76
C TRP A 41 -2.43 -6.06 -4.61
N VAL A 42 -1.86 -5.36 -5.59
CA VAL A 42 -2.62 -4.49 -6.51
C VAL A 42 -3.65 -5.28 -7.30
N LYS A 43 -3.28 -6.45 -7.81
CA LYS A 43 -4.21 -7.34 -8.53
C LYS A 43 -5.38 -7.81 -7.66
N GLU A 44 -5.15 -8.00 -6.36
CA GLU A 44 -6.14 -8.51 -5.41
C GLU A 44 -7.07 -7.42 -4.85
N TYR A 45 -6.54 -6.24 -4.53
CA TYR A 45 -7.27 -5.21 -3.78
C TYR A 45 -7.54 -3.91 -4.57
N GLY A 46 -6.89 -3.69 -5.71
CA GLY A 46 -7.16 -2.52 -6.56
C GLY A 46 -6.65 -1.18 -5.99
N GLY A 47 -5.34 -1.06 -5.78
CA GLY A 47 -4.65 0.18 -5.38
C GLY A 47 -3.46 0.51 -6.29
N LYS A 48 -2.52 1.32 -5.80
CA LYS A 48 -1.33 1.77 -6.56
C LYS A 48 -0.07 1.07 -6.07
N LEU A 49 0.84 0.78 -6.98
CA LEU A 49 2.19 0.32 -6.67
C LEU A 49 3.18 1.47 -6.91
N ALA A 50 4.09 1.68 -5.97
CA ALA A 50 5.23 2.57 -6.10
C ALA A 50 6.54 1.78 -6.17
N LEU A 51 7.56 2.31 -6.86
CA LEU A 51 8.86 1.64 -7.06
C LEU A 51 9.88 2.04 -6.00
N THR A 52 9.60 3.10 -5.24
CA THR A 52 10.40 3.51 -4.08
C THR A 52 9.52 3.89 -2.88
N PRO A 53 10.05 3.82 -1.64
CA PRO A 53 9.32 4.31 -0.46
C PRO A 53 8.95 5.80 -0.56
N GLY A 54 9.81 6.61 -1.19
CA GLY A 54 9.59 8.04 -1.39
C GLY A 54 8.41 8.31 -2.33
N GLU A 55 8.30 7.56 -3.43
CA GLU A 55 7.14 7.63 -4.33
C GLU A 55 5.86 7.18 -3.63
N ALA A 56 5.91 6.11 -2.83
CA ALA A 56 4.75 5.62 -2.09
C ALA A 56 4.19 6.67 -1.12
N SER A 57 5.09 7.45 -0.50
CA SER A 57 4.76 8.37 0.58
C SER A 57 4.38 9.78 0.13
N LYS A 58 4.63 10.14 -1.14
CA LYS A 58 4.62 11.53 -1.62
C LYS A 58 3.31 12.30 -1.31
N ASP A 59 2.17 11.64 -1.47
CA ASP A 59 0.84 12.25 -1.31
C ASP A 59 0.00 11.56 -0.21
N ALA A 60 0.64 10.76 0.65
CA ALA A 60 -0.06 10.01 1.69
C ALA A 60 -0.26 10.85 2.95
N ALA A 61 -1.49 10.88 3.46
CA ALA A 61 -1.79 11.45 4.77
C ALA A 61 -1.20 10.60 5.91
N PHE A 62 -1.13 9.28 5.70
CA PHE A 62 -0.56 8.33 6.64
C PHE A 62 0.41 7.37 5.95
N VAL A 63 1.56 7.14 6.57
CA VAL A 63 2.56 6.17 6.11
C VAL A 63 2.72 5.10 7.18
N PHE A 64 2.53 3.84 6.76
CA PHE A 64 2.76 2.66 7.57
C PHE A 64 4.06 2.00 7.11
N ALA A 65 5.03 1.88 8.01
CA ALA A 65 6.28 1.15 7.76
C ALA A 65 6.24 -0.16 8.54
N CYS A 66 6.35 -1.29 7.83
CA CYS A 66 6.12 -2.63 8.39
C CYS A 66 7.03 -3.70 7.78
#